data_AF-A0A372QI47-F1
#
_entry.id   AF-A0A372QI47-F1
#
_cell.length_a   1.000
_cell.length_b   1.000
_cell.length_c   1.000
_cell.angle_alpha   90.00
_cell.angle_beta   90.00
_cell.angle_gamma   90.00
#
_symmetry.space_group_name_H-M   'P 1'
#
loop_
_entity.id
_entity.type
_entity.pdbx_description
1 polymer ?
#
loop_
_entity_poly.entity_id
_entity_poly.type
_entity_poly.pdbx_seq_one_letter_code
_entity_poly.pdbx_strand_id
1 'polypeptide(L)'
;MEFIRLRPKSNYKIPQLIVDIINLCWDADPLKRPNASELRESILRLYEDIRDNKVNSVIYGQVKEADEINKKASFPVQSPLSSTSILSYMTHPQAIYTSRLLDFKNLPEPKNANDDDLKYSDSLRVDFTKLDINSKDGNN
;
A
#
# COMPACT_ATOMS: atom_id res chain seq x y z
N MET A 1 -18.73 10.28 19.68
CA MET A 1 -17.30 10.14 19.32
C MET A 1 -17.28 9.60 17.91
N GLU A 2 -16.91 10.42 16.92
CA GLU A 2 -16.71 9.94 15.57
C GLU A 2 -15.39 9.17 15.52
N PHE A 3 -15.45 7.88 15.18
CA PHE A 3 -14.25 7.09 14.94
C PHE A 3 -13.68 7.47 13.58
N ILE A 4 -12.87 8.52 13.54
CA ILE A 4 -12.04 8.84 12.36
C ILE A 4 -11.05 7.68 12.19
N ARG A 5 -11.14 6.96 11.08
CA ARG A 5 -10.23 5.84 10.76
C ARG A 5 -8.86 6.40 10.37
N LEU A 6 -8.03 6.66 11.38
CA LEU A 6 -6.63 7.04 11.17
C LEU A 6 -5.85 5.83 10.63
N ARG A 7 -5.18 6.03 9.49
CA ARG A 7 -4.25 5.05 8.93
C ARG A 7 -2.86 5.28 9.51
N PRO A 8 -2.08 4.22 9.82
CA PRO A 8 -0.70 4.39 10.26
C PRO A 8 0.09 5.20 9.22
N LYS A 9 0.83 6.21 9.68
CA LYS A 9 1.77 6.94 8.83
C LYS A 9 3.06 6.14 8.74
N SER A 10 3.61 6.02 7.54
CA SER A 10 4.96 5.48 7.37
C SER A 10 5.98 6.52 7.82
N ASN A 11 7.03 6.06 8.49
CA ASN A 11 8.20 6.89 8.76
C ASN A 11 9.14 6.97 7.56
N TYR A 12 9.04 6.05 6.59
CA TYR A 12 9.81 6.05 5.35
C TYR A 12 8.96 6.46 4.15
N LYS A 13 9.62 6.93 3.09
CA LYS A 13 9.02 7.25 1.80
C LYS A 13 8.62 5.96 1.09
N ILE A 14 7.37 5.90 0.63
CA ILE A 14 6.82 4.80 -0.16
C ILE A 14 6.62 5.31 -1.60
N PRO A 15 6.97 4.52 -2.64
CA PRO A 15 6.63 4.85 -4.02
C PRO A 15 5.13 5.13 -4.19
N GLN A 16 4.77 6.19 -4.91
CA GLN A 16 3.37 6.64 -5.03
C GLN A 16 2.45 5.54 -5.57
N LEU A 17 2.88 4.80 -6.59
CA LEU A 17 2.08 3.70 -7.16
C LEU A 17 1.72 2.62 -6.12
N ILE A 18 2.59 2.39 -5.13
CA ILE A 18 2.31 1.46 -4.03
C ILE A 18 1.32 2.08 -3.04
N VAL A 19 1.42 3.37 -2.76
CA VAL A 19 0.44 4.11 -1.95
C VAL A 19 -0.94 4.06 -2.60
N ASP A 20 -1.02 4.23 -3.91
CA ASP A 20 -2.29 4.17 -4.65
C ASP A 20 -2.95 2.78 -4.56
N ILE A 21 -2.16 1.70 -4.70
CA ILE A 21 -2.63 0.32 -4.51
C ILE A 21 -3.15 0.11 -3.08
N ILE A 22 -2.43 0.61 -2.08
CA ILE A 22 -2.83 0.52 -0.68
C ILE A 22 -4.17 1.25 -0.46
N ASN A 23 -4.32 2.45 -1.02
CA ASN A 23 -5.54 3.24 -0.92
C ASN A 23 -6.74 2.54 -1.59
N LEU A 24 -6.54 1.92 -2.76
CA LEU A 24 -7.57 1.11 -3.41
C LEU A 24 -8.02 -0.08 -2.54
N CYS A 25 -7.08 -0.80 -1.93
CA CYS A 25 -7.38 -1.89 -1.01
C CYS A 25 -8.14 -1.42 0.24
N TRP A 26 -8.00 -0.14 0.60
CA TRP A 26 -8.54 0.44 1.81
C TRP A 26 -9.88 1.16 1.64
N ASP A 27 -10.43 1.21 0.42
CA ASP A 27 -11.69 1.90 0.16
C ASP A 27 -12.81 1.35 1.07
N ALA A 28 -13.57 2.25 1.67
CA ALA A 28 -14.75 1.93 2.45
C ALA A 28 -15.78 1.13 1.66
N ASP A 29 -15.93 1.44 0.37
CA ASP A 29 -16.81 0.74 -0.56
C ASP A 29 -16.15 -0.57 -1.04
N PRO A 30 -16.69 -1.75 -0.68
CA PRO A 30 -16.13 -3.03 -1.09
C PRO A 30 -16.10 -3.22 -2.61
N LEU A 31 -16.98 -2.56 -3.36
CA LEU A 31 -17.04 -2.67 -4.82
C LEU A 31 -15.89 -1.94 -5.52
N LYS A 32 -15.24 -1.00 -4.84
CA LYS A 32 -14.07 -0.27 -5.35
C LYS A 32 -12.76 -0.95 -5.01
N ARG A 33 -12.77 -1.97 -4.14
CA ARG A 33 -11.57 -2.73 -3.80
C ARG A 33 -11.24 -3.70 -4.94
N PRO A 34 -9.95 -3.86 -5.27
CA PRO A 34 -9.56 -4.90 -6.21
C PRO A 34 -9.82 -6.27 -5.61
N ASN A 35 -10.18 -7.24 -6.45
CA ASN A 35 -10.15 -8.63 -6.03
C ASN A 35 -8.70 -9.12 -5.89
N ALA A 36 -8.53 -10.26 -5.23
CA ALA A 36 -7.19 -10.80 -4.93
C ALA A 36 -6.35 -11.08 -6.19
N SER A 37 -6.99 -11.48 -7.29
CA SER A 37 -6.31 -11.75 -8.56
C SER A 37 -5.83 -10.46 -9.21
N GLU A 38 -6.68 -9.43 -9.28
CA GLU A 38 -6.34 -8.12 -9.84
C GLU A 38 -5.19 -7.46 -9.07
N LEU A 39 -5.24 -7.55 -7.74
CA LEU A 39 -4.18 -7.05 -6.87
C LEU A 39 -2.86 -7.78 -7.12
N ARG A 40 -2.89 -9.11 -7.23
CA ARG A 40 -1.70 -9.92 -7.52
C ARG A 40 -1.07 -9.53 -8.85
N GLU A 41 -1.86 -9.44 -9.91
CA GLU A 41 -1.36 -9.07 -11.24
C GLU A 41 -0.76 -7.66 -11.25
N SER A 42 -1.41 -6.71 -10.57
CA SER A 42 -0.91 -5.34 -10.45
C SER A 42 0.45 -5.29 -9.77
N ILE A 43 0.59 -5.98 -8.63
CA ILE A 43 1.87 -6.05 -7.89
C ILE A 43 2.94 -6.77 -8.71
N LEU A 44 2.58 -7.85 -9.41
CA LEU A 44 3.51 -8.63 -10.23
C LEU A 44 4.11 -7.77 -11.35
N ARG A 45 3.28 -7.02 -12.09
CA ARG A 45 3.77 -6.12 -13.16
C ARG A 45 4.73 -5.06 -12.64
N LEU A 46 4.40 -4.44 -11.51
CA LEU A 46 5.29 -3.46 -10.88
C LEU A 46 6.63 -4.09 -10.47
N TYR A 47 6.58 -5.29 -9.92
CA TYR A 47 7.78 -6.05 -9.54
C TYR A 47 8.64 -6.41 -10.76
N GLU A 48 8.03 -6.86 -11.86
CA GLU A 48 8.73 -7.19 -13.10
C GLU A 48 9.45 -5.97 -13.70
N ASP A 49 8.77 -4.82 -13.76
CA ASP A 49 9.38 -3.57 -14.24
C ASP A 49 10.62 -3.18 -13.41
N ILE A 50 10.61 -3.43 -12.10
CA ILE A 50 11.77 -3.22 -11.21
C ILE A 50 12.85 -4.28 -11.45
N ARG A 51 12.49 -5.56 -11.44
CA ARG A 51 13.39 -6.72 -11.61
C ARG A 51 14.18 -6.63 -12.92
N ASP A 52 13.49 -6.26 -13.99
CA ASP A 52 14.04 -6.18 -15.34
C ASP A 52 14.76 -4.85 -15.59
N ASN A 53 14.94 -4.02 -14.54
CA ASN A 53 15.59 -2.72 -14.58
C ASN A 53 15.03 -1.81 -15.69
N LYS A 54 13.70 -1.79 -15.85
CA LYS A 54 13.05 -1.00 -16.87
C LYS A 54 13.05 0.47 -16.47
N VAL A 55 14.16 1.14 -16.74
CA VAL A 55 14.44 2.53 -16.34
C VAL A 55 13.40 3.54 -16.78
N ASN A 56 12.66 3.25 -17.86
CA ASN A 56 11.60 4.10 -18.39
C ASN A 56 10.24 3.88 -17.72
N SER A 57 10.10 2.87 -16.84
CA SER A 57 8.86 2.64 -16.10
C SER A 57 8.71 3.66 -14.97
N VAL A 58 7.46 4.08 -14.71
CA VAL A 58 7.15 5.03 -13.64
C VAL A 58 7.57 4.49 -12.28
N ILE A 59 7.31 3.20 -12.02
CA ILE A 59 7.63 2.56 -10.74
C ILE A 59 9.14 2.52 -10.47
N TYR A 60 9.96 2.26 -11.49
CA TYR A 60 11.41 2.22 -11.33
C TYR A 60 11.95 3.56 -10.85
N GLY A 61 11.48 4.66 -11.45
CA GLY A 61 11.84 6.02 -11.03
C GLY A 61 11.42 6.32 -9.58
N GLN A 62 10.18 5.98 -9.22
CA GLN A 62 9.65 6.22 -7.88
C GLN A 62 10.38 5.41 -6.79
N VAL A 63 10.75 4.16 -7.09
CA VAL A 63 11.53 3.30 -6.18
C VAL A 63 12.91 3.90 -5.95
N LYS A 64 13.60 4.32 -7.03
CA LYS A 64 14.91 4.94 -6.92
C LYS A 64 14.89 6.22 -6.08
N GLU A 65 13.91 7.09 -6.31
CA GLU A 65 13.73 8.32 -5.52
C GLU A 65 13.46 8.00 -4.04
N ALA A 66 12.55 7.05 -3.76
CA ALA A 66 12.24 6.63 -2.41
C ALA A 66 13.47 6.05 -1.70
N ASP A 67 14.24 5.20 -2.37
CA ASP A 67 15.48 4.63 -1.85
C ASP A 67 16.53 5.71 -1.52
N GLU A 68 16.70 6.72 -2.38
CA GLU A 68 17.62 7.81 -2.13
C GLU A 68 17.22 8.66 -0.92
N ILE A 69 15.93 8.93 -0.74
CA ILE A 69 15.40 9.65 0.43
C ILE A 69 15.58 8.81 1.69
N ASN A 70 15.19 7.53 1.63
CA ASN A 70 15.20 6.62 2.77
C ASN A 70 16.62 6.25 3.22
N LYS A 71 17.63 6.29 2.34
CA LYS A 71 19.04 6.14 2.72
C LYS A 71 19.60 7.37 3.45
N LYS A 72 19.14 8.57 3.10
CA LYS A 72 19.60 9.84 3.71
C LYS A 72 18.95 10.10 5.05
N ALA A 73 17.67 9.79 5.16
CA ALA A 73 16.99 9.78 6.43
C ALA A 73 17.55 8.58 7.20
N SER A 74 18.40 8.84 8.19
CA SER A 74 18.98 7.81 9.07
C SER A 74 17.90 7.17 9.95
N PHE A 75 16.90 6.56 9.33
CA PHE A 75 16.09 5.55 9.99
C PHE A 75 17.04 4.41 10.32
N PRO A 76 16.88 3.73 11.47
CA PRO A 76 17.43 2.40 11.60
C PRO A 76 16.69 1.54 10.57
N VAL A 77 17.16 1.56 9.32
CA VAL A 77 16.77 0.61 8.31
C VAL A 77 17.35 -0.70 8.81
N GLN A 78 16.56 -1.43 9.58
CA GLN A 78 16.76 -2.86 9.72
C GLN A 78 16.63 -3.41 8.31
N SER A 79 17.78 -3.64 7.67
CA SER A 79 17.86 -4.57 6.57
C SER A 79 17.16 -5.85 7.05
N PRO A 80 16.18 -6.40 6.31
CA PRO A 80 15.52 -7.65 6.70
C PRO A 80 16.51 -8.81 6.91
N LEU A 81 17.73 -8.65 6.40
CA LEU A 81 18.79 -9.66 6.38
C LEU A 81 19.84 -9.51 7.50
N SER A 82 19.83 -8.42 8.29
CA SER A 82 20.77 -8.25 9.41
C SER A 82 20.07 -8.53 10.75
N SER A 83 19.87 -9.82 11.01
CA SER A 83 19.62 -10.41 12.33
C SER A 83 20.52 -9.75 13.39
N THR A 84 19.99 -9.04 14.39
CA THR A 84 19.90 -9.50 15.80
C THR A 84 19.29 -8.47 16.76
N SER A 85 18.79 -7.31 16.29
CA SER A 85 18.06 -6.42 17.20
C SER A 85 16.70 -7.03 17.50
N ILE A 86 16.55 -7.59 18.70
CA ILE A 86 15.26 -8.03 19.25
C ILE A 86 14.26 -6.91 18.98
N LEU A 87 13.30 -7.16 18.10
CA LEU A 87 12.19 -6.25 17.86
C LEU A 87 11.46 -6.12 19.21
N SER A 88 11.67 -5.03 19.96
CA SER A 88 10.98 -4.82 21.22
C SER A 88 9.54 -4.48 20.89
N TYR A 89 8.70 -5.50 20.77
CA TYR A 89 7.26 -5.30 20.63
C TYR A 89 6.75 -4.73 21.95
N MET A 90 6.45 -3.44 21.96
CA MET A 90 5.79 -2.81 23.09
C MET A 90 4.30 -3.09 22.95
N THR A 91 3.76 -3.95 23.81
CA THR A 91 2.33 -4.16 23.87
C THR A 91 1.67 -2.98 24.58
N HIS A 92 0.60 -2.44 24.00
CA HIS A 92 -0.17 -1.41 24.68
C HIS A 92 -0.99 -2.08 25.79
N PRO A 93 -1.04 -1.55 27.03
CA PRO A 93 -1.74 -2.22 28.14
C PRO A 93 -3.25 -2.42 27.90
N GLN A 94 -3.83 -1.69 26.94
CA GLN A 94 -5.24 -1.83 26.54
C GLN A 94 -5.45 -2.73 25.31
N ALA A 95 -4.39 -3.23 24.67
CA ALA A 95 -4.49 -4.08 23.51
C ALA A 95 -4.72 -5.54 23.92
N ILE A 96 -5.67 -6.20 23.24
CA ILE A 96 -5.98 -7.61 23.42
C ILE A 96 -5.44 -8.37 22.20
N TYR A 97 -4.51 -9.28 22.43
CA TYR A 97 -3.82 -10.06 21.39
C TYR A 97 -4.34 -11.49 21.26
N THR A 98 -5.31 -11.89 22.09
CA THR A 98 -6.00 -13.16 21.99
C THR A 98 -7.22 -13.06 21.07
N SER A 99 -7.62 -14.18 20.47
CA SER A 99 -8.84 -14.24 19.67
C SER A 99 -10.06 -13.93 20.54
N ARG A 100 -10.99 -13.15 19.99
CA ARG A 100 -12.30 -12.87 20.60
C ARG A 100 -13.35 -12.71 19.51
N LEU A 101 -14.59 -13.05 19.82
CA LEU A 101 -15.70 -12.76 18.94
C LEU A 101 -15.93 -11.24 18.92
N LEU A 102 -15.99 -10.66 17.71
CA LEU A 102 -16.32 -9.25 17.53
C LEU A 102 -17.84 -9.12 17.38
N ASP A 103 -18.45 -8.21 18.13
CA ASP A 103 -19.86 -7.86 17.94
C ASP A 103 -19.97 -6.76 16.87
N PHE A 104 -20.67 -7.07 15.79
CA PHE A 104 -20.82 -6.18 14.64
C PHE A 104 -22.16 -5.42 14.63
N LYS A 105 -23.05 -5.64 15.61
CA LYS A 105 -24.44 -5.15 15.56
C LYS A 105 -24.60 -3.63 15.51
N ASN A 106 -23.62 -2.87 15.99
CA ASN A 106 -23.69 -1.41 16.12
C ASN A 106 -22.42 -0.69 15.62
N LEU A 107 -21.72 -1.27 14.62
CA LEU A 107 -20.56 -0.59 14.07
C LEU A 107 -20.97 0.58 13.16
N PRO A 108 -20.26 1.71 13.21
CA PRO A 108 -20.47 2.79 12.27
C PRO A 108 -20.14 2.31 10.86
N GLU A 109 -20.83 2.86 9.87
CA GLU A 109 -20.52 2.62 8.46
C GLU A 109 -19.06 2.99 8.17
N PRO A 110 -18.35 2.19 7.35
CA PRO A 110 -17.02 2.54 6.92
C PRO A 110 -17.07 3.84 6.12
N LYS A 111 -16.21 4.79 6.47
CA LYS A 111 -16.00 6.04 5.74
C LYS A 111 -14.52 6.16 5.39
N ASN A 112 -14.23 6.65 4.19
CA ASN A 112 -12.87 7.02 3.80
C ASN A 112 -12.45 8.28 4.57
N ALA A 113 -11.16 8.42 4.86
CA ALA A 113 -10.64 9.68 5.39
C ALA A 113 -10.78 10.78 4.33
N ASN A 114 -10.99 12.03 4.75
CA ASN A 114 -11.06 13.16 3.82
C ASN A 114 -9.68 13.41 3.20
N ASP A 115 -9.63 13.93 1.98
CA ASP A 115 -8.37 14.25 1.28
C ASP A 115 -7.45 15.18 2.09
N ASP A 116 -8.01 16.06 2.93
CA ASP A 116 -7.21 16.93 3.81
C ASP A 116 -6.35 16.15 4.84
N ASP A 117 -6.76 14.93 5.23
CA ASP A 117 -5.97 14.03 6.08
C ASP A 117 -4.91 13.24 5.27
N LEU A 118 -5.11 13.13 3.95
CA LEU A 118 -4.22 12.52 2.98
C LEU A 118 -3.47 13.61 2.22
N LYS A 119 -2.63 14.37 2.94
CA LYS A 119 -1.74 15.39 2.36
C LYS A 119 -0.61 14.75 1.54
N TYR A 120 -0.95 13.93 0.56
CA TYR A 120 -0.07 13.25 -0.35
C TYR A 120 -0.91 12.88 -1.58
N SER A 121 -0.52 13.40 -2.74
CA SER A 121 -1.02 13.08 -4.09
C SER A 121 -2.27 13.79 -4.63
N ASP A 122 -2.11 15.07 -4.96
CA ASP A 122 -2.92 15.76 -5.97
C ASP A 122 -2.44 15.50 -7.42
N SER A 123 -1.59 14.49 -7.64
CA SER A 123 -1.03 14.20 -8.97
C SER A 123 -1.16 12.73 -9.32
N LEU A 124 -2.01 12.47 -10.33
CA LEU A 124 -2.18 11.22 -11.08
C LEU A 124 -3.01 10.14 -10.36
N ARG A 125 -4.34 10.30 -10.40
CA ARG A 125 -5.26 9.15 -10.40
C ARG A 125 -4.93 8.28 -11.63
N VAL A 126 -4.18 7.20 -11.43
CA VAL A 126 -3.88 6.24 -12.50
C VAL A 126 -5.13 5.39 -12.74
N ASP A 127 -5.64 5.43 -13.97
CA ASP A 127 -6.76 4.60 -14.41
C ASP A 127 -6.24 3.23 -14.91
N PHE A 128 -6.42 2.20 -14.09
CA PHE A 128 -5.97 0.84 -14.38
C PHE A 128 -6.76 0.16 -15.52
N THR A 129 -7.92 0.70 -15.92
CA THR A 129 -8.71 0.16 -17.05
C THR A 129 -8.02 0.37 -18.41
N LYS A 130 -7.00 1.23 -18.47
CA LYS A 130 -6.17 1.48 -19.67
C LYS A 130 -4.96 0.55 -19.81
N LEU A 131 -4.76 -0.40 -18.91
CA LEU A 131 -3.74 -1.44 -19.08
C LEU A 131 -4.34 -2.57 -19.90
N ASP A 132 -4.32 -2.43 -21.24
CA ASP A 132 -4.92 -3.36 -22.23
C ASP A 132 -4.88 -4.83 -21.79
N ILE A 133 -6.07 -5.40 -21.53
CA ILE A 133 -6.27 -6.78 -21.02
C ILE A 133 -6.47 -7.78 -22.16
N ASN A 134 -6.54 -7.32 -23.42
CA ASN A 134 -6.83 -8.20 -24.56
C ASN A 134 -5.66 -8.24 -25.56
N SER A 135 -4.59 -8.99 -25.23
CA SER A 135 -3.89 -9.71 -26.30
C SER A 135 -4.70 -10.96 -26.60
N LYS A 136 -5.60 -10.86 -27.57
CA LYS A 136 -6.13 -12.04 -28.26
C LYS A 136 -4.99 -12.61 -29.09
N ASP A 137 -4.25 -13.57 -28.54
CA ASP A 137 -3.57 -14.56 -29.37
C ASP A 137 -4.48 -15.77 -29.49
N GLY A 138 -5.41 -15.67 -30.43
CA GLY A 138 -5.86 -16.86 -31.14
C GLY A 138 -4.82 -17.16 -32.21
N ASN A 139 -4.29 -18.38 -32.22
CA ASN A 139 -3.87 -19.06 -33.44
C ASN A 139 -3.69 -20.56 -33.18
N ASN A 140 -4.54 -21.31 -33.89
CA ASN A 140 -4.50 -22.71 -34.36
C ASN A 140 -3.76 -23.78 -33.55
#